data_AF-A0A813EC84-F1
#
_entry.id   AF-A0A813EC84-F1
#
_cell.length_a   1.000
_cell.length_b   1.000
_cell.length_c   1.000
_cell.angle_alpha   90.00
_cell.angle_beta   90.00
_cell.angle_gamma   90.00
#
_symmetry.space_group_name_H-M   'P 1'
#
loop_
_entity.id
_entity.type
_entity.pdbx_description
1 polymer ?
#
loop_
_entity_poly.entity_id
_entity_poly.type
_entity_poly.pdbx_seq_one_letter_code
_entity_poly.pdbx_strand_id
1 'polypeptide(L)'
;MPEGSTSLLSSSDGADFSFGPEPVTALPGAYRLCWCPASRSPCRDESDFSAQAGVLVVKGPFLGYSRTCHATQACGEADEVSGIRGSGLADGDRLMALISCTKPNVMGATGFPEVAGRIAGISRPARQHGSSFSWGVEGAFSGSVLAGGEYRLCWCSKGFDCTTPGAFGLDIGPLTVVGPHLSCDINPNGHSACADQNRDAVGGLRYTFTGISGIGLQDSDSIMVLHTCGSGSAGVPGFPNGGISNAATDSGASFSWGSLNDSTWAPAGMYGLCWCQAGRTCAEPQNFVLEIGTVVVSAPLGGQSFVCAMYEACAFGGVSGINLRDSDVFRIMSVCGQAPGFDSGCLAPSYCEIPGARVSFPSTGSGWVGERMQLNNLSVTFGTGELQVIHGEFRLCWCGKGWGSSCAATRDFAVDAGQITIRGPLGNQDRTCFSFESCTIKDITGTGLESGDRMMLLETCRTGSGVTITPTILIDFNTRGVLGMPNFGMSEPATDDGATFSWGSAAV
;
A
#
# COMPACT_ATOMS: atom_id res chain seq x y z
N MET A 1 -22.45 2.65 -42.61
CA MET A 1 -23.52 3.01 -43.57
C MET A 1 -24.23 1.74 -44.02
N PRO A 2 -25.57 1.68 -44.06
CA PRO A 2 -26.29 0.62 -44.76
C PRO A 2 -26.37 0.94 -46.26
N GLU A 3 -25.98 -0.04 -47.07
CA GLU A 3 -26.32 -0.34 -48.49
C GLU A 3 -26.22 0.70 -49.63
N GLY A 4 -25.88 1.97 -49.41
CA GLY A 4 -25.55 2.87 -50.53
C GLY A 4 -25.27 4.31 -50.12
N SER A 5 -24.43 5.01 -50.88
CA SER A 5 -24.19 6.45 -50.70
C SER A 5 -24.10 7.16 -52.05
N THR A 6 -24.89 8.21 -52.24
CA THR A 6 -24.85 9.08 -53.41
C THR A 6 -23.94 10.28 -53.17
N SER A 7 -23.29 10.79 -54.22
CA SER A 7 -22.48 12.02 -54.11
C SER A 7 -23.36 13.22 -53.78
N LEU A 8 -22.98 14.03 -52.79
CA LEU A 8 -23.74 15.18 -52.30
C LEU A 8 -23.65 16.40 -53.22
N LEU A 9 -22.60 16.49 -54.04
CA LEU A 9 -22.44 17.51 -55.08
C LEU A 9 -22.21 16.80 -56.41
N SER A 10 -23.12 17.02 -57.37
CA SER A 10 -22.88 16.69 -58.76
C SER A 10 -21.89 17.70 -59.34
N SER A 11 -20.79 17.20 -59.88
CA SER A 11 -19.86 17.93 -60.74
C SER A 11 -20.59 18.91 -61.68
N SER A 12 -20.17 20.19 -61.70
CA SER A 12 -20.64 21.16 -62.71
C SER A 12 -20.16 20.83 -64.13
N ASP A 13 -19.17 19.94 -64.25
CA ASP A 13 -18.44 19.53 -65.45
C ASP A 13 -18.58 18.03 -65.78
N GLY A 14 -19.36 17.27 -65.00
CA GLY A 14 -19.57 15.83 -65.13
C GLY A 14 -18.40 14.91 -64.71
N ALA A 15 -17.29 15.44 -64.19
CA ALA A 15 -16.06 14.70 -63.87
C ALA A 15 -15.73 14.62 -62.36
N ASP A 16 -16.09 15.63 -61.56
CA ASP A 16 -15.70 15.74 -60.14
C ASP A 16 -16.85 15.44 -59.17
N PHE A 17 -16.75 14.32 -58.45
CA PHE A 17 -17.78 13.88 -57.50
C PHE A 17 -17.26 13.99 -56.07
N SER A 18 -18.06 14.59 -55.18
CA SER A 18 -17.78 14.67 -53.75
C SER A 18 -18.89 13.99 -52.93
N PHE A 19 -18.48 13.17 -51.97
CA PHE A 19 -19.38 12.52 -51.00
C PHE A 19 -19.57 13.35 -49.72
N GLY A 20 -19.12 14.61 -49.72
CA GLY A 20 -19.21 15.53 -48.59
C GLY A 20 -17.91 15.69 -47.81
N PRO A 21 -17.93 16.53 -46.76
CA PRO A 21 -16.78 16.78 -45.89
C PRO A 21 -16.58 15.71 -44.81
N GLU A 22 -17.57 14.84 -44.61
CA GLU A 22 -17.52 13.81 -43.56
C GLU A 22 -16.56 12.67 -43.93
N PRO A 23 -15.85 12.09 -42.94
CA PRO A 23 -14.96 10.96 -43.18
C PRO A 23 -15.68 9.74 -43.77
N VAL A 24 -15.00 9.03 -44.67
CA VAL A 24 -15.51 7.76 -45.22
C VAL A 24 -15.56 6.71 -44.10
N THR A 25 -16.76 6.24 -43.75
CA THR A 25 -17.00 5.18 -42.75
C THR A 25 -17.31 3.81 -43.38
N ALA A 26 -17.10 3.67 -44.69
CA ALA A 26 -17.24 2.41 -45.41
C ALA A 26 -16.15 1.42 -44.98
N LEU A 27 -16.48 0.12 -44.99
CA LEU A 27 -15.51 -0.93 -44.69
C LEU A 27 -14.42 -0.98 -45.78
N PRO A 28 -13.20 -1.39 -45.45
CA PRO A 28 -12.17 -1.55 -46.48
C PRO A 28 -12.53 -2.64 -47.49
N GLY A 29 -12.37 -2.33 -48.78
CA GLY A 29 -12.81 -3.21 -49.86
C GLY A 29 -12.93 -2.51 -51.21
N ALA A 30 -13.31 -3.28 -52.23
CA ALA A 30 -13.59 -2.78 -53.55
C ALA A 30 -15.11 -2.64 -53.76
N TYR A 31 -15.56 -1.42 -54.00
CA TYR A 31 -16.94 -1.05 -54.26
C TYR A 31 -17.13 -0.75 -55.73
N ARG A 32 -18.30 -1.07 -56.29
CA ARG A 32 -18.65 -0.65 -57.64
C ARG A 32 -19.14 0.78 -57.60
N LEU A 33 -18.56 1.63 -58.44
CA LEU A 33 -19.12 2.95 -58.73
C LEU A 33 -20.19 2.76 -59.80
N CYS A 34 -21.42 3.07 -59.44
CA CYS A 34 -22.56 3.01 -60.33
C CYS A 34 -23.06 4.42 -60.62
N TRP A 35 -23.43 4.66 -61.87
CA TRP A 35 -23.82 5.96 -62.39
C TRP A 35 -25.30 5.96 -62.79
N CYS A 36 -25.93 7.12 -62.58
CA CYS A 36 -27.29 7.39 -62.99
C CYS A 36 -27.33 8.63 -63.92
N PRO A 37 -27.97 8.53 -65.10
CA PRO A 37 -28.21 9.68 -65.96
C PRO A 37 -29.36 10.55 -65.43
N ALA A 38 -29.04 11.75 -64.93
CA ALA A 38 -30.04 12.74 -64.49
C ALA A 38 -31.04 13.14 -65.58
N SER A 39 -30.69 12.97 -66.87
CA SER A 39 -31.59 13.23 -68.00
C SER A 39 -32.66 12.16 -68.21
N ARG A 40 -32.57 11.00 -67.54
CA ARG A 40 -33.49 9.86 -67.73
C ARG A 40 -34.10 9.33 -66.43
N SER A 41 -33.51 9.61 -65.27
CA SER A 41 -34.03 9.21 -63.97
C SER A 41 -33.75 10.31 -62.94
N PRO A 42 -34.61 10.45 -61.90
CA PRO A 42 -34.36 11.36 -60.79
C PRO A 42 -33.15 10.98 -59.92
N CYS A 43 -32.51 9.82 -60.14
CA CYS A 43 -31.30 9.35 -59.44
C CYS A 43 -31.46 9.36 -57.91
N ARG A 44 -32.60 8.85 -57.43
CA ARG A 44 -32.97 8.85 -56.01
C ARG A 44 -32.86 7.46 -55.39
N ASP A 45 -33.26 6.46 -56.15
CA ASP A 45 -33.30 5.08 -55.68
C ASP A 45 -32.05 4.34 -56.13
N GLU A 46 -31.58 3.37 -55.33
CA GLU A 46 -30.38 2.57 -55.66
C GLU A 46 -30.49 1.90 -57.04
N SER A 47 -31.70 1.50 -57.45
CA SER A 47 -31.99 0.91 -58.76
C SER A 47 -31.75 1.85 -59.94
N ASP A 48 -31.73 3.17 -59.70
CA ASP A 48 -31.43 4.16 -60.75
C ASP A 48 -29.96 4.11 -61.18
N PHE A 49 -29.07 3.66 -60.29
CA PHE A 49 -27.63 3.55 -60.50
C PHE A 49 -27.28 2.20 -61.13
N SER A 50 -27.72 2.00 -62.38
CA SER A 50 -27.60 0.72 -63.08
C SER A 50 -26.36 0.59 -63.98
N ALA A 51 -25.72 1.70 -64.33
CA ALA A 51 -24.55 1.70 -65.20
C ALA A 51 -23.24 1.68 -64.38
N GLN A 52 -22.39 0.67 -64.55
CA GLN A 52 -21.10 0.63 -63.87
C GLN A 52 -20.14 1.68 -64.48
N ALA A 53 -19.71 2.64 -63.66
CA ALA A 53 -18.75 3.67 -64.01
C ALA A 53 -17.31 3.31 -63.64
N GLY A 54 -17.12 2.48 -62.60
CA GLY A 54 -15.77 2.10 -62.16
C GLY A 54 -15.75 1.29 -60.88
N VAL A 55 -14.59 1.25 -60.23
CA VAL A 55 -14.37 0.61 -58.93
C VAL A 55 -13.73 1.62 -57.99
N LEU A 56 -14.32 1.81 -56.82
CA LEU A 56 -13.76 2.58 -55.72
C LEU A 56 -13.13 1.60 -54.72
N VAL A 57 -11.82 1.71 -54.49
CA VAL A 57 -11.14 0.92 -53.47
C VAL A 57 -11.01 1.75 -52.20
N VAL A 58 -11.75 1.37 -51.17
CA VAL A 58 -11.57 1.92 -49.82
C VAL A 58 -10.41 1.16 -49.18
N LYS A 59 -9.33 1.87 -48.87
CA LYS A 59 -8.13 1.31 -48.27
C LYS A 59 -8.30 1.18 -46.76
N GLY A 60 -7.72 0.14 -46.21
CA GLY A 60 -7.65 -0.10 -44.77
C GLY A 60 -7.60 -1.59 -44.41
N PRO A 61 -7.31 -1.88 -43.14
CA PRO A 61 -7.36 -3.22 -42.57
C PRO A 61 -8.78 -3.79 -42.50
N PHE A 62 -8.91 -5.09 -42.74
CA PHE A 62 -10.16 -5.80 -42.52
C PHE A 62 -10.49 -5.89 -41.02
N LEU A 63 -11.79 -5.88 -40.71
CA LEU A 63 -12.27 -5.97 -39.34
C LEU A 63 -12.11 -7.38 -38.76
N GLY A 64 -12.14 -7.46 -37.42
CA GLY A 64 -12.15 -8.73 -36.69
C GLY A 64 -10.78 -9.24 -36.31
N TYR A 65 -9.74 -8.42 -36.42
CA TYR A 65 -8.44 -8.75 -35.84
C TYR A 65 -8.53 -8.66 -34.32
N SER A 66 -8.15 -9.72 -33.62
CA SER A 66 -8.10 -9.73 -32.16
C SER A 66 -6.68 -10.02 -31.67
N ARG A 67 -6.33 -9.43 -30.53
CA ARG A 67 -5.07 -9.71 -29.86
C ARG A 67 -5.27 -9.79 -28.36
N THR A 68 -4.61 -10.76 -27.73
CA THR A 68 -4.54 -10.88 -26.28
C THR A 68 -3.09 -10.66 -25.84
N CYS A 69 -2.91 -9.81 -24.84
CA CYS A 69 -1.65 -9.53 -24.17
C CYS A 69 -1.81 -9.80 -22.67
N HIS A 70 -0.71 -9.91 -21.94
CA HIS A 70 -0.72 -10.02 -20.48
C HIS A 70 -0.05 -8.79 -19.86
N ALA A 71 -0.56 -8.31 -18.73
CA ALA A 71 -0.12 -7.06 -18.11
C ALA A 71 1.38 -7.01 -17.75
N THR A 72 1.99 -8.17 -17.53
CA THR A 72 3.42 -8.37 -17.19
C THR A 72 4.24 -8.88 -18.37
N GLN A 73 3.78 -8.66 -19.61
CA GLN A 73 4.47 -9.03 -20.84
C GLN A 73 4.51 -7.85 -21.81
N ALA A 74 5.54 -7.84 -22.64
CA ALA A 74 5.57 -7.03 -23.85
C ALA A 74 4.30 -7.29 -24.67
N CYS A 75 3.64 -6.22 -25.12
CA CYS A 75 2.47 -6.31 -25.98
C CYS A 75 2.78 -5.63 -27.32
N GLY A 76 3.39 -6.35 -28.25
CA GLY A 76 3.73 -5.79 -29.55
C GLY A 76 5.16 -5.25 -29.65
N GLU A 77 6.13 -5.95 -29.07
CA GLU A 77 7.56 -5.68 -29.32
C GLU A 77 8.02 -6.31 -30.64
N ALA A 78 8.92 -5.63 -31.38
CA ALA A 78 9.61 -6.23 -32.53
C ALA A 78 8.70 -6.97 -33.54
N ASP A 79 7.71 -6.27 -34.10
CA ASP A 79 6.79 -6.79 -35.13
C ASP A 79 5.82 -7.91 -34.65
N GLU A 80 5.61 -8.02 -33.32
CA GLU A 80 4.69 -9.00 -32.74
C GLU A 80 3.23 -8.86 -33.22
N VAL A 81 2.75 -7.64 -33.54
CA VAL A 81 1.41 -7.41 -34.11
C VAL A 81 1.47 -7.55 -35.62
N SER A 82 1.46 -8.78 -36.09
CA SER A 82 1.57 -9.11 -37.50
C SER A 82 0.35 -9.86 -38.03
N GLY A 83 0.31 -10.08 -39.33
CA GLY A 83 -0.77 -10.81 -39.98
C GLY A 83 -2.07 -10.02 -40.15
N ILE A 84 -2.03 -8.70 -39.96
CA ILE A 84 -3.18 -7.85 -40.28
C ILE A 84 -3.40 -7.86 -41.78
N ARG A 85 -4.60 -8.26 -42.19
CA ARG A 85 -5.04 -8.30 -43.58
C ARG A 85 -5.86 -7.07 -43.89
N GLY A 86 -5.79 -6.58 -45.13
CA GLY A 86 -6.52 -5.41 -45.55
C GLY A 86 -6.37 -5.12 -47.04
N SER A 87 -7.08 -4.09 -47.50
CA SER A 87 -6.98 -3.57 -48.84
C SER A 87 -6.08 -2.34 -48.85
N GLY A 88 -5.00 -2.34 -49.63
CA GLY A 88 -4.14 -1.16 -49.80
C GLY A 88 -3.41 -0.69 -48.54
N LEU A 89 -3.10 -1.62 -47.62
CA LEU A 89 -2.19 -1.38 -46.50
C LEU A 89 -0.81 -0.94 -47.00
N ALA A 90 -0.12 -0.10 -46.23
CA ALA A 90 1.17 0.44 -46.62
C ALA A 90 2.15 0.58 -45.45
N ASP A 91 3.44 0.42 -45.74
CA ASP A 91 4.49 0.77 -44.79
C ASP A 91 4.45 2.26 -44.48
N GLY A 92 4.26 2.59 -43.20
CA GLY A 92 3.96 3.95 -42.75
C GLY A 92 2.62 4.11 -42.05
N ASP A 93 1.69 3.16 -42.25
CA ASP A 93 0.43 3.10 -41.52
C ASP A 93 0.68 3.00 -40.00
N ARG A 94 -0.30 3.36 -39.19
CA ARG A 94 -0.19 3.30 -37.72
C ARG A 94 -1.44 2.69 -37.11
N LEU A 95 -1.22 1.93 -36.04
CA LEU A 95 -2.21 1.62 -35.03
C LEU A 95 -2.06 2.51 -33.80
N MET A 96 -3.18 2.73 -33.12
CA MET A 96 -3.23 3.23 -31.76
C MET A 96 -4.09 2.30 -30.90
N ALA A 97 -3.62 1.99 -29.70
CA ALA A 97 -4.44 1.29 -28.70
C ALA A 97 -5.26 2.33 -27.92
N LEU A 98 -6.59 2.28 -28.07
CA LEU A 98 -7.53 3.23 -27.46
C LEU A 98 -8.62 2.48 -26.69
N ILE A 99 -9.27 3.12 -25.72
CA ILE A 99 -10.49 2.56 -25.11
C ILE A 99 -11.63 2.50 -26.14
N SER A 100 -11.65 3.41 -27.11
CA SER A 100 -12.61 3.46 -28.22
C SER A 100 -12.05 4.29 -29.38
N CYS A 101 -12.28 3.86 -30.62
CA CYS A 101 -11.80 4.56 -31.82
C CYS A 101 -12.68 5.74 -32.25
N THR A 102 -13.87 5.93 -31.64
CA THR A 102 -14.89 6.86 -32.17
C THR A 102 -15.16 8.08 -31.30
N LYS A 103 -14.45 8.26 -30.18
CA LYS A 103 -14.67 9.38 -29.27
C LYS A 103 -13.51 10.39 -29.38
N PRO A 104 -13.77 11.67 -29.71
CA PRO A 104 -12.77 12.71 -29.52
C PRO A 104 -12.50 12.84 -28.01
N ASN A 105 -11.22 12.90 -27.60
CA ASN A 105 -10.74 12.95 -26.21
C ASN A 105 -10.54 11.60 -25.48
N VAL A 106 -10.30 10.49 -26.20
CA VAL A 106 -9.94 9.22 -25.53
C VAL A 106 -8.45 9.19 -25.21
N MET A 107 -8.12 8.82 -23.97
CA MET A 107 -6.74 8.53 -23.56
C MET A 107 -6.23 7.25 -24.23
N GLY A 108 -4.96 7.24 -24.62
CA GLY A 108 -4.28 6.02 -25.06
C GLY A 108 -4.32 4.94 -23.97
N ALA A 109 -4.23 3.68 -24.39
CA ALA A 109 -4.15 2.56 -23.45
C ALA A 109 -2.97 2.76 -22.47
N THR A 110 -3.25 2.63 -21.17
CA THR A 110 -2.27 2.85 -20.10
C THR A 110 -1.14 1.81 -20.16
N GLY A 111 0.10 2.28 -20.06
CA GLY A 111 1.29 1.42 -20.08
C GLY A 111 1.82 1.09 -21.46
N PHE A 112 1.22 1.60 -22.54
CA PHE A 112 1.86 1.54 -23.86
C PHE A 112 2.96 2.61 -23.96
N PRO A 113 4.16 2.26 -24.45
CA PRO A 113 5.29 3.16 -24.44
C PRO A 113 5.05 4.41 -25.29
N GLU A 114 5.55 5.55 -24.81
CA GLU A 114 5.66 6.74 -25.63
C GLU A 114 6.78 6.56 -26.65
N VAL A 115 6.43 6.60 -27.93
CA VAL A 115 7.44 6.77 -28.99
C VAL A 115 7.81 8.25 -29.00
N ALA A 116 9.07 8.58 -28.73
CA ALA A 116 9.56 9.96 -28.57
C ALA A 116 8.91 10.96 -29.57
N GLY A 117 8.26 12.00 -29.02
CA GLY A 117 7.53 13.02 -29.79
C GLY A 117 6.08 12.67 -30.14
N ARG A 118 5.46 11.68 -29.49
CA ARG A 118 4.07 11.26 -29.73
C ARG A 118 3.34 10.89 -28.44
N ILE A 119 2.01 10.93 -28.52
CA ILE A 119 1.09 10.49 -27.46
C ILE A 119 1.24 8.96 -27.25
N ALA A 120 1.23 8.54 -25.98
CA ALA A 120 1.26 7.13 -25.58
C ALA A 120 0.21 6.28 -26.33
N GLY A 121 0.59 5.06 -26.71
CA GLY A 121 -0.29 4.11 -27.39
C GLY A 121 -0.28 4.19 -28.93
N ILE A 122 0.42 5.14 -29.55
CA ILE A 122 0.62 5.15 -31.01
C ILE A 122 1.81 4.27 -31.41
N SER A 123 1.58 3.33 -32.31
CA SER A 123 2.60 2.42 -32.82
C SER A 123 3.66 3.11 -33.71
N ARG A 124 4.79 2.43 -33.84
CA ARG A 124 5.79 2.70 -34.87
C ARG A 124 5.18 2.51 -36.27
N PRO A 125 5.77 3.15 -37.31
CA PRO A 125 5.25 3.00 -38.66
C PRO A 125 5.23 1.53 -39.05
N ALA A 126 4.12 1.09 -39.64
CA ALA A 126 3.94 -0.29 -40.04
C ALA A 126 5.04 -0.76 -41.01
N ARG A 127 5.34 -2.05 -40.95
CA ARG A 127 6.27 -2.76 -41.82
C ARG A 127 5.57 -3.89 -42.56
N GLN A 128 6.32 -4.59 -43.42
CA GLN A 128 5.84 -5.75 -44.17
C GLN A 128 4.62 -5.43 -45.04
N HIS A 129 4.69 -4.33 -45.78
CA HIS A 129 3.57 -3.82 -46.60
C HIS A 129 2.34 -3.43 -45.76
N GLY A 130 2.58 -2.84 -44.58
CA GLY A 130 1.53 -2.36 -43.68
C GLY A 130 0.81 -3.45 -42.87
N SER A 131 1.29 -4.69 -42.86
CA SER A 131 0.67 -5.80 -42.11
C SER A 131 1.25 -6.04 -40.72
N SER A 132 2.35 -5.36 -40.37
CA SER A 132 3.07 -5.54 -39.11
C SER A 132 3.23 -4.22 -38.34
N PHE A 133 2.89 -4.23 -37.06
CA PHE A 133 2.93 -3.09 -36.16
C PHE A 133 3.67 -3.44 -34.86
N SER A 134 4.27 -2.43 -34.25
CA SER A 134 4.91 -2.55 -32.94
C SER A 134 4.85 -1.23 -32.20
N TRP A 135 4.86 -1.27 -30.87
CA TRP A 135 4.98 -0.06 -30.04
C TRP A 135 6.42 0.20 -29.59
N GLY A 136 7.37 -0.65 -29.98
CA GLY A 136 8.76 -0.51 -29.54
C GLY A 136 9.73 -1.53 -30.11
N VAL A 137 11.00 -1.37 -29.73
CA VAL A 137 12.01 -2.45 -29.83
C VAL A 137 11.85 -3.41 -28.66
N GLU A 138 12.62 -4.50 -28.65
CA GLU A 138 12.74 -5.37 -27.48
C GLU A 138 13.08 -4.54 -26.22
N GLY A 139 12.34 -4.76 -25.13
CA GLY A 139 12.46 -4.01 -23.88
C GLY A 139 11.78 -2.64 -23.89
N ALA A 140 11.00 -2.28 -24.90
CA ALA A 140 10.24 -1.03 -24.90
C ALA A 140 9.14 -0.99 -23.83
N PHE A 141 8.67 -2.15 -23.37
CA PHE A 141 7.77 -2.25 -22.22
C PHE A 141 8.53 -2.43 -20.90
N SER A 142 9.87 -2.39 -20.86
CA SER A 142 10.63 -2.44 -19.61
C SER A 142 10.28 -1.24 -18.72
N GLY A 143 9.71 -1.52 -17.55
CA GLY A 143 9.21 -0.51 -16.62
C GLY A 143 7.83 0.06 -16.99
N SER A 144 7.24 -0.38 -18.11
CA SER A 144 5.87 -0.05 -18.47
C SER A 144 4.91 -1.09 -17.90
N VAL A 145 3.84 -0.60 -17.26
CA VAL A 145 2.85 -1.44 -16.60
C VAL A 145 1.55 -1.36 -17.40
N LEU A 146 1.25 -2.41 -18.16
CA LEU A 146 0.02 -2.46 -18.95
C LEU A 146 -1.18 -2.64 -18.03
N ALA A 147 -2.15 -1.74 -18.12
CA ALA A 147 -3.36 -1.90 -17.34
C ALA A 147 -4.23 -3.00 -17.94
N GLY A 148 -4.62 -3.98 -17.12
CA GLY A 148 -5.60 -5.00 -17.51
C GLY A 148 -6.90 -4.34 -17.95
N GLY A 149 -7.48 -4.81 -19.05
CA GLY A 149 -8.63 -4.16 -19.66
C GLY A 149 -8.87 -4.53 -21.11
N GLU A 150 -10.03 -4.09 -21.62
CA GLU A 150 -10.39 -4.23 -23.02
C GLU A 150 -10.13 -2.89 -23.74
N TYR A 151 -9.29 -2.95 -24.76
CA TYR A 151 -8.96 -1.83 -25.63
C TYR A 151 -9.35 -2.17 -27.06
N ARG A 152 -9.27 -1.17 -27.93
CA ARG A 152 -9.51 -1.24 -29.37
C ARG A 152 -8.22 -0.90 -30.11
N LEU A 153 -7.94 -1.65 -31.16
CA LEU A 153 -6.90 -1.31 -32.11
C LEU A 153 -7.52 -0.42 -33.19
N CYS A 154 -7.04 0.81 -33.25
CA CYS A 154 -7.57 1.83 -34.13
C CYS A 154 -6.53 2.19 -35.18
N TRP A 155 -6.91 2.25 -36.46
CA TRP A 155 -5.98 2.41 -37.57
C TRP A 155 -6.01 3.82 -38.18
N CYS A 156 -4.83 4.27 -38.63
CA CYS A 156 -4.62 5.49 -39.38
C CYS A 156 -3.66 5.23 -40.56
N SER A 157 -4.07 5.65 -41.76
CA SER A 157 -3.31 5.47 -43.00
C SER A 157 -2.10 6.38 -43.06
N LYS A 158 -1.02 5.91 -43.69
CA LYS A 158 0.06 6.75 -44.16
C LYS A 158 -0.50 7.88 -45.05
N GLY A 159 -0.01 9.10 -44.84
CA GLY A 159 -0.42 10.29 -45.57
C GLY A 159 -1.45 11.16 -44.85
N PHE A 160 -2.00 10.67 -43.73
CA PHE A 160 -2.83 11.45 -42.81
C PHE A 160 -2.03 11.84 -41.56
N ASP A 161 -2.55 12.82 -40.81
CA ASP A 161 -1.97 13.28 -39.55
C ASP A 161 -2.26 12.30 -38.40
N CYS A 162 -1.52 11.19 -38.36
CA CYS A 162 -1.65 10.15 -37.33
C CYS A 162 -0.94 10.54 -36.02
N THR A 163 -1.16 11.76 -35.52
CA THR A 163 -0.53 12.28 -34.28
C THR A 163 -1.50 12.46 -33.13
N THR A 164 -2.80 12.57 -33.41
CA THR A 164 -3.84 12.76 -32.39
C THR A 164 -4.75 11.53 -32.30
N PRO A 165 -5.37 11.24 -31.13
CA PRO A 165 -6.28 10.10 -30.98
C PRO A 165 -7.45 10.14 -31.97
N GLY A 166 -7.96 11.34 -32.29
CA GLY A 166 -9.06 11.53 -33.24
C GLY A 166 -8.72 11.13 -34.68
N ALA A 167 -7.44 10.97 -35.04
CA ALA A 167 -7.02 10.51 -36.36
C ALA A 167 -7.21 8.99 -36.56
N PHE A 168 -7.40 8.24 -35.48
CA PHE A 168 -7.52 6.78 -35.51
C PHE A 168 -9.00 6.36 -35.44
N GLY A 169 -9.75 6.62 -36.51
CA GLY A 169 -11.20 6.39 -36.55
C GLY A 169 -11.64 4.97 -36.90
N LEU A 170 -10.76 4.15 -37.49
CA LEU A 170 -11.11 2.80 -37.94
C LEU A 170 -10.77 1.75 -36.87
N ASP A 171 -11.80 1.21 -36.22
CA ASP A 171 -11.69 0.10 -35.28
C ASP A 171 -11.48 -1.22 -36.00
N ILE A 172 -10.32 -1.85 -35.85
CA ILE A 172 -9.97 -3.10 -36.54
C ILE A 172 -10.24 -4.34 -35.69
N GLY A 173 -10.54 -4.14 -34.41
CA GLY A 173 -10.92 -5.17 -33.45
C GLY A 173 -10.26 -5.03 -32.07
N PRO A 174 -10.56 -5.96 -31.15
CA PRO A 174 -10.20 -5.84 -29.74
C PRO A 174 -8.73 -6.16 -29.46
N LEU A 175 -8.19 -5.42 -28.50
CA LEU A 175 -6.95 -5.71 -27.79
C LEU A 175 -7.28 -5.98 -26.32
N THR A 176 -7.23 -7.23 -25.90
CA THR A 176 -7.47 -7.63 -24.52
C THR A 176 -6.15 -7.72 -23.77
N VAL A 177 -6.02 -6.99 -22.66
CA VAL A 177 -4.89 -7.15 -21.73
C VAL A 177 -5.38 -7.92 -20.52
N VAL A 178 -4.88 -9.14 -20.37
CA VAL A 178 -5.14 -10.02 -19.21
C VAL A 178 -4.37 -9.49 -18.02
N GLY A 179 -5.09 -9.25 -16.93
CA GLY A 179 -4.55 -8.81 -15.66
C GLY A 179 -5.53 -7.91 -14.89
N PRO A 180 -5.10 -7.41 -13.73
CA PRO A 180 -5.88 -6.53 -12.87
C PRO A 180 -6.10 -5.15 -13.51
N HIS A 181 -7.23 -4.52 -13.21
CA HIS A 181 -7.49 -3.15 -13.59
C HIS A 181 -6.65 -2.18 -12.75
N LEU A 182 -6.01 -1.19 -13.38
CA LEU A 182 -5.19 -0.19 -12.69
C LEU A 182 -5.93 1.10 -12.34
N SER A 183 -6.98 1.43 -13.09
CA SER A 183 -7.79 2.61 -12.88
C SER A 183 -9.18 2.39 -13.48
N CYS A 184 -10.13 3.18 -12.99
CA CYS A 184 -11.53 3.12 -13.39
C CYS A 184 -11.95 3.86 -14.62
N ASP A 185 -10.99 4.54 -15.24
CA ASP A 185 -11.19 5.22 -16.51
C ASP A 185 -11.22 4.26 -17.71
N ILE A 186 -10.88 2.98 -17.52
CA ILE A 186 -10.72 2.00 -18.63
C ILE A 186 -12.06 1.34 -19.02
N ASN A 187 -13.17 1.62 -18.33
CA ASN A 187 -14.48 1.07 -18.70
C ASN A 187 -15.23 1.97 -19.71
N PRO A 188 -15.42 1.54 -20.98
CA PRO A 188 -16.11 2.34 -22.01
C PRO A 188 -17.61 2.59 -21.73
N ASN A 189 -18.20 1.89 -20.77
CA ASN A 189 -19.65 1.88 -20.52
C ASN A 189 -20.09 2.89 -19.44
N GLY A 190 -19.20 3.75 -18.93
CA GLY A 190 -19.55 4.81 -17.98
C GLY A 190 -20.09 4.31 -16.64
N HIS A 191 -19.96 3.02 -16.34
CA HIS A 191 -20.30 2.45 -15.05
C HIS A 191 -19.04 2.36 -14.22
N SER A 192 -19.05 3.09 -13.10
CA SER A 192 -18.14 3.07 -11.95
C SER A 192 -18.06 1.67 -11.29
N ALA A 193 -17.66 0.66 -12.06
CA ALA A 193 -17.72 -0.75 -11.68
C ALA A 193 -16.35 -1.39 -11.44
N CYS A 194 -15.27 -0.62 -11.48
CA CYS A 194 -14.12 -0.97 -10.66
C CYS A 194 -14.14 -0.07 -9.44
N ALA A 195 -13.90 -0.67 -8.29
CA ALA A 195 -13.39 0.08 -7.17
C ALA A 195 -11.89 0.26 -7.43
N ASP A 196 -11.37 1.40 -7.05
CA ASP A 196 -9.95 1.52 -6.74
C ASP A 196 -9.50 0.28 -5.95
N GLN A 197 -8.44 -0.38 -6.40
CA GLN A 197 -7.98 -1.63 -5.78
C GLN A 197 -7.16 -1.40 -4.52
N ASN A 198 -7.06 -0.14 -4.11
CA ASN A 198 -6.57 0.29 -2.82
C ASN A 198 -7.23 -0.47 -1.66
N ARG A 199 -6.42 -0.84 -0.68
CA ARG A 199 -6.83 -1.58 0.53
C ARG A 199 -6.35 -0.87 1.78
N ASP A 200 -7.00 -1.19 2.88
CA ASP A 200 -6.58 -0.79 4.21
C ASP A 200 -6.38 -2.04 5.05
N ALA A 201 -5.35 -2.02 5.87
CA ALA A 201 -5.02 -3.04 6.84
C ALA A 201 -4.74 -2.36 8.19
N VAL A 202 -4.69 -3.16 9.24
CA VAL A 202 -4.43 -2.74 10.62
C VAL A 202 -3.44 -3.74 11.18
N GLY A 203 -2.31 -3.27 11.70
CA GLY A 203 -1.33 -4.16 12.31
C GLY A 203 -1.95 -4.98 13.47
N GLY A 204 -1.39 -6.15 13.72
CA GLY A 204 -1.90 -7.17 14.63
C GLY A 204 -3.12 -7.96 14.12
N LEU A 205 -3.76 -7.54 13.03
CA LEU A 205 -4.94 -8.22 12.48
C LEU A 205 -4.63 -9.04 11.22
N ARG A 206 -5.62 -9.82 10.80
CA ARG A 206 -5.58 -10.66 9.62
C ARG A 206 -6.38 -10.03 8.50
N TYR A 207 -5.93 -10.27 7.27
CA TYR A 207 -6.56 -9.71 6.09
C TYR A 207 -6.77 -10.75 5.01
N THR A 208 -7.92 -10.64 4.37
CA THR A 208 -8.18 -11.21 3.06
C THR A 208 -8.65 -10.05 2.20
N PHE A 209 -7.90 -9.73 1.16
CA PHE A 209 -8.30 -8.73 0.19
C PHE A 209 -9.15 -9.41 -0.87
N THR A 210 -10.43 -9.07 -0.90
CA THR A 210 -11.42 -9.58 -1.86
C THR A 210 -11.76 -8.51 -2.91
N GLY A 211 -12.47 -8.92 -3.96
CA GLY A 211 -12.98 -7.99 -4.97
C GLY A 211 -11.88 -7.27 -5.75
N ILE A 212 -10.74 -7.92 -5.96
CA ILE A 212 -9.77 -7.48 -6.97
C ILE A 212 -10.43 -7.66 -8.34
N SER A 213 -10.35 -6.64 -9.18
CA SER A 213 -11.07 -6.58 -10.45
C SER A 213 -10.09 -6.65 -11.62
N GLY A 214 -10.45 -7.35 -12.68
CA GLY A 214 -9.56 -7.52 -13.82
C GLY A 214 -10.18 -8.41 -14.88
N ILE A 215 -9.48 -8.53 -16.00
CA ILE A 215 -9.85 -9.44 -17.09
C ILE A 215 -8.89 -10.62 -17.06
N GLY A 216 -9.42 -11.84 -17.05
CA GLY A 216 -8.61 -13.06 -17.07
C GLY A 216 -7.77 -13.27 -15.81
N LEU A 217 -8.22 -12.74 -14.67
CA LEU A 217 -7.72 -13.17 -13.36
C LEU A 217 -8.00 -14.66 -13.17
N GLN A 218 -7.13 -15.33 -12.44
CA GLN A 218 -7.27 -16.76 -12.21
C GLN A 218 -6.82 -17.16 -10.81
N ASP A 219 -7.37 -18.27 -10.33
CA ASP A 219 -6.87 -18.89 -9.10
C ASP A 219 -5.39 -19.23 -9.27
N SER A 220 -4.64 -19.16 -8.16
CA SER A 220 -3.17 -19.21 -8.13
C SER A 220 -2.44 -17.96 -8.61
N ASP A 221 -3.14 -16.89 -9.00
CA ASP A 221 -2.50 -15.57 -9.06
C ASP A 221 -1.94 -15.23 -7.68
N SER A 222 -0.94 -14.36 -7.61
CA SER A 222 -0.34 -13.94 -6.34
C SER A 222 -0.18 -12.44 -6.32
N ILE A 223 -0.35 -11.86 -5.13
CA ILE A 223 0.04 -10.47 -4.88
C ILE A 223 1.12 -10.42 -3.80
N MET A 224 1.97 -9.43 -3.88
CA MET A 224 3.00 -9.15 -2.91
C MET A 224 2.87 -7.72 -2.40
N VAL A 225 3.03 -7.53 -1.10
CA VAL A 225 3.11 -6.19 -0.51
C VAL A 225 4.56 -5.73 -0.52
N LEU A 226 4.86 -4.66 -1.27
CA LEU A 226 6.20 -4.10 -1.44
C LEU A 226 6.20 -2.59 -1.22
N HIS A 227 7.36 -2.00 -0.88
CA HIS A 227 7.51 -0.54 -0.95
C HIS A 227 7.44 -0.01 -2.39
N THR A 228 7.98 -0.78 -3.33
CA THR A 228 7.96 -0.46 -4.76
C THR A 228 7.92 -1.77 -5.54
N CYS A 229 6.90 -1.92 -6.38
CA CYS A 229 6.73 -3.13 -7.19
C CYS A 229 7.91 -3.35 -8.14
N GLY A 230 8.29 -4.61 -8.34
CA GLY A 230 9.39 -5.02 -9.22
C GLY A 230 10.79 -4.67 -8.71
N SER A 231 10.92 -3.96 -7.59
CA SER A 231 12.22 -3.74 -6.96
C SER A 231 12.72 -5.04 -6.33
N GLY A 232 14.02 -5.32 -6.41
CA GLY A 232 14.65 -6.43 -5.68
C GLY A 232 14.74 -6.21 -4.17
N SER A 233 13.99 -5.24 -3.62
CA SER A 233 13.97 -4.96 -2.19
C SER A 233 13.22 -6.08 -1.45
N ALA A 234 13.65 -6.37 -0.23
CA ALA A 234 12.96 -7.35 0.60
C ALA A 234 11.49 -6.94 0.81
N GLY A 235 10.60 -7.93 0.89
CA GLY A 235 9.20 -7.66 1.16
C GLY A 235 8.97 -6.97 2.50
N VAL A 236 7.81 -6.33 2.62
CA VAL A 236 7.48 -5.52 3.80
C VAL A 236 7.50 -6.41 5.05
N PRO A 237 8.37 -6.11 6.04
CA PRO A 237 8.42 -6.89 7.28
C PRO A 237 7.05 -6.95 7.94
N GLY A 238 6.69 -8.11 8.46
CA GLY A 238 5.44 -8.30 9.19
C GLY A 238 4.23 -8.71 8.38
N PHE A 239 4.32 -8.77 7.05
CA PHE A 239 3.43 -9.63 6.28
C PHE A 239 3.95 -11.08 6.29
N PRO A 240 3.08 -12.09 6.48
CA PRO A 240 3.47 -13.49 6.32
C PRO A 240 4.09 -13.77 4.95
N ASN A 241 4.90 -14.83 4.86
CA ASN A 241 5.59 -15.26 3.63
C ASN A 241 6.39 -14.13 2.95
N GLY A 242 6.99 -13.24 3.75
CA GLY A 242 7.77 -12.11 3.24
C GLY A 242 6.95 -11.15 2.37
N GLY A 243 5.64 -11.03 2.58
CA GLY A 243 4.77 -10.15 1.81
C GLY A 243 4.02 -10.84 0.67
N ILE A 244 4.40 -12.06 0.27
CA ILE A 244 3.73 -12.79 -0.81
C ILE A 244 2.44 -13.44 -0.26
N SER A 245 1.34 -13.24 -0.97
CA SER A 245 0.05 -13.85 -0.63
C SER A 245 0.09 -15.36 -0.82
N ASN A 246 -0.83 -16.06 -0.19
CA ASN A 246 -1.24 -17.38 -0.65
C ASN A 246 -1.77 -17.30 -2.10
N ALA A 247 -1.87 -18.45 -2.75
CA ALA A 247 -2.53 -18.59 -4.05
C ALA A 247 -3.93 -17.96 -4.02
N ALA A 248 -4.23 -17.13 -5.03
CA ALA A 248 -5.53 -16.50 -5.14
C ALA A 248 -6.66 -17.52 -5.22
N THR A 249 -7.80 -17.14 -4.68
CA THR A 249 -9.07 -17.86 -4.76
C THR A 249 -10.15 -16.97 -5.36
N ASP A 250 -11.35 -17.50 -5.57
CA ASP A 250 -12.49 -16.76 -6.10
C ASP A 250 -12.23 -16.21 -7.51
N SER A 251 -11.75 -17.09 -8.40
CA SER A 251 -11.37 -16.74 -9.78
C SER A 251 -10.29 -15.65 -9.85
N GLY A 252 -9.32 -15.71 -8.93
CA GLY A 252 -8.24 -14.73 -8.85
C GLY A 252 -8.60 -13.39 -8.20
N ALA A 253 -9.78 -13.26 -7.59
CA ALA A 253 -10.25 -12.00 -6.98
C ALA A 253 -9.98 -11.87 -5.48
N SER A 254 -9.55 -12.95 -4.81
CA SER A 254 -9.35 -13.00 -3.36
C SER A 254 -7.95 -13.48 -2.96
N PHE A 255 -7.28 -12.72 -2.11
CA PHE A 255 -5.91 -12.95 -1.66
C PHE A 255 -5.81 -12.90 -0.13
N SER A 256 -5.07 -13.82 0.45
CA SER A 256 -4.82 -13.91 1.91
C SER A 256 -3.33 -14.13 2.17
N TRP A 257 -2.88 -13.95 3.41
CA TRP A 257 -1.48 -14.17 3.80
C TRP A 257 -1.38 -15.15 4.97
N GLY A 258 -0.40 -16.05 4.89
CA GLY A 258 -0.09 -16.99 5.96
C GLY A 258 -1.21 -17.98 6.24
N SER A 259 -1.18 -18.57 7.43
CA SER A 259 -2.14 -19.53 7.92
C SER A 259 -3.25 -18.87 8.75
N LEU A 260 -4.23 -19.67 9.19
CA LEU A 260 -5.24 -19.27 10.16
C LEU A 260 -4.69 -18.90 11.54
N ASN A 261 -3.38 -18.82 11.75
CA ASN A 261 -2.78 -18.32 13.00
C ASN A 261 -1.92 -17.08 12.82
N ASP A 262 -1.59 -16.71 11.58
CA ASP A 262 -0.64 -15.64 11.30
C ASP A 262 -1.37 -14.30 11.21
N SER A 263 -0.88 -13.31 11.95
CA SER A 263 -1.35 -11.93 11.89
C SER A 263 -0.31 -11.04 11.24
N THR A 264 -0.76 -9.97 10.59
CA THR A 264 0.15 -8.97 10.02
C THR A 264 0.70 -8.11 11.16
N TRP A 265 2.02 -8.01 11.33
CA TRP A 265 2.64 -7.06 12.28
C TRP A 265 3.39 -5.95 11.53
N ALA A 266 3.00 -5.72 10.28
CA ALA A 266 3.63 -4.74 9.42
C ALA A 266 3.65 -3.35 10.06
N PRO A 267 4.76 -2.61 9.94
CA PRO A 267 4.83 -1.23 10.41
C PRO A 267 3.78 -0.37 9.72
N ALA A 268 3.40 0.73 10.38
CA ALA A 268 2.59 1.76 9.75
C ALA A 268 3.24 2.27 8.46
N GLY A 269 2.48 2.26 7.37
CA GLY A 269 2.95 2.78 6.10
C GLY A 269 1.91 2.61 4.99
N MET A 270 2.21 3.21 3.85
CA MET A 270 1.54 2.94 2.58
C MET A 270 2.49 2.12 1.72
N TYR A 271 2.01 0.98 1.23
CA TYR A 271 2.79 0.02 0.45
C TYR A 271 2.08 -0.26 -0.87
N GLY A 272 2.82 -0.66 -1.90
CA GLY A 272 2.28 -1.13 -3.17
C GLY A 272 1.71 -2.54 -3.04
N LEU A 273 0.56 -2.77 -3.67
CA LEU A 273 0.03 -4.08 -3.96
C LEU A 273 0.52 -4.48 -5.34
N CYS A 274 1.40 -5.47 -5.39
CA CYS A 274 2.11 -5.85 -6.60
C CYS A 274 1.63 -7.21 -7.07
N TRP A 275 1.21 -7.36 -8.32
CA TRP A 275 0.61 -8.59 -8.84
C TRP A 275 1.57 -9.40 -9.69
N CYS A 276 1.42 -10.72 -9.61
CA CYS A 276 2.07 -11.72 -10.44
C CYS A 276 1.06 -12.77 -10.89
N GLN A 277 1.12 -13.09 -12.19
CA GLN A 277 0.22 -14.03 -12.84
C GLN A 277 0.58 -15.47 -12.49
N ALA A 278 -0.43 -16.29 -12.22
CA ALA A 278 -0.32 -17.73 -12.15
C ALA A 278 0.36 -18.35 -13.38
N GLY A 279 1.09 -19.44 -13.16
CA GLY A 279 1.87 -20.10 -14.22
C GLY A 279 3.22 -19.44 -14.50
N ARG A 280 3.54 -18.33 -13.83
CA ARG A 280 4.88 -17.73 -13.82
C ARG A 280 5.61 -18.02 -12.51
N THR A 281 6.89 -17.65 -12.49
CA THR A 281 7.68 -17.66 -11.25
C THR A 281 7.26 -16.45 -10.42
N CYS A 282 6.46 -16.66 -9.38
CA CYS A 282 6.01 -15.63 -8.43
C CYS A 282 6.66 -15.88 -7.06
N ALA A 283 7.99 -15.88 -7.02
CA ALA A 283 8.75 -16.30 -5.83
C ALA A 283 9.56 -15.17 -5.21
N GLU A 284 9.90 -14.15 -5.99
CA GLU A 284 10.80 -13.08 -5.57
C GLU A 284 10.20 -11.70 -5.87
N PRO A 285 10.56 -10.64 -5.11
CA PRO A 285 10.05 -9.28 -5.28
C PRO A 285 10.08 -8.76 -6.73
N GLN A 286 11.16 -9.07 -7.45
CA GLN A 286 11.36 -8.71 -8.85
C GLN A 286 10.36 -9.36 -9.84
N ASN A 287 9.64 -10.40 -9.42
CA ASN A 287 8.58 -11.00 -10.23
C ASN A 287 7.25 -10.22 -10.15
N PHE A 288 7.07 -9.42 -9.10
CA PHE A 288 5.84 -8.66 -8.85
C PHE A 288 5.99 -7.23 -9.37
N VAL A 289 6.04 -7.06 -10.69
CA VAL A 289 6.31 -5.77 -11.35
C VAL A 289 5.08 -4.88 -11.52
N LEU A 290 3.89 -5.44 -11.37
CA LEU A 290 2.63 -4.76 -11.69
C LEU A 290 2.02 -4.15 -10.43
N GLU A 291 2.14 -2.84 -10.21
CA GLU A 291 1.44 -2.16 -9.10
C GLU A 291 -0.05 -2.02 -9.43
N ILE A 292 -0.90 -2.71 -8.69
CA ILE A 292 -2.34 -2.78 -8.94
C ILE A 292 -3.15 -1.88 -8.02
N GLY A 293 -2.52 -1.30 -7.02
CA GLY A 293 -3.10 -0.47 -5.98
C GLY A 293 -2.13 -0.33 -4.82
N THR A 294 -2.60 0.25 -3.72
CA THR A 294 -1.82 0.47 -2.50
C THR A 294 -2.52 -0.14 -1.30
N VAL A 295 -1.78 -0.54 -0.28
CA VAL A 295 -2.30 -0.91 1.04
C VAL A 295 -1.80 0.08 2.09
N VAL A 296 -2.72 0.68 2.84
CA VAL A 296 -2.39 1.51 4.00
C VAL A 296 -2.49 0.64 5.25
N VAL A 297 -1.38 0.48 5.97
CA VAL A 297 -1.34 -0.25 7.25
C VAL A 297 -1.50 0.75 8.39
N SER A 298 -2.61 0.62 9.11
CA SER A 298 -2.94 1.37 10.31
C SER A 298 -2.23 0.77 11.51
N ALA A 299 -1.34 1.53 12.13
CA ALA A 299 -0.48 1.08 13.21
C ALA A 299 0.29 2.28 13.79
N PRO A 300 0.96 2.13 14.94
CA PRO A 300 1.99 3.07 15.37
C PRO A 300 3.20 3.06 14.43
N LEU A 301 3.88 4.21 14.32
CA LEU A 301 5.19 4.26 13.68
C LEU A 301 6.22 3.54 14.57
N GLY A 302 7.16 2.83 13.95
CA GLY A 302 8.26 2.18 14.68
C GLY A 302 9.32 3.19 15.16
N GLY A 303 10.19 2.74 16.07
CA GLY A 303 11.39 3.51 16.47
C GLY A 303 11.13 4.69 17.41
N GLN A 304 9.94 4.79 18.00
CA GLN A 304 9.64 5.80 19.00
C GLN A 304 10.28 5.41 20.35
N SER A 305 10.50 6.38 21.24
CA SER A 305 11.11 6.13 22.55
C SER A 305 10.37 6.87 23.65
N PHE A 306 10.03 6.16 24.72
CA PHE A 306 9.31 6.70 25.88
C PHE A 306 10.04 6.38 27.18
N VAL A 307 9.77 7.17 28.21
CA VAL A 307 10.43 7.04 29.51
C VAL A 307 9.37 7.09 30.61
N CYS A 308 9.44 6.13 31.53
CA CYS A 308 8.66 6.10 32.77
C CYS A 308 9.59 5.85 33.95
N ALA A 309 9.12 6.07 35.17
CA ALA A 309 9.78 5.60 36.38
C ALA A 309 9.04 4.39 36.97
N MET A 310 9.77 3.50 37.65
CA MET A 310 9.17 2.38 38.36
C MET A 310 8.18 2.84 39.43
N TYR A 311 7.05 2.14 39.56
CA TYR A 311 6.00 2.39 40.56
C TYR A 311 5.31 3.77 40.52
N GLU A 312 5.54 4.59 39.49
CA GLU A 312 4.81 5.82 39.24
C GLU A 312 3.71 5.59 38.19
N ALA A 313 2.65 6.41 38.22
CA ALA A 313 1.72 6.45 37.09
C ALA A 313 2.47 7.02 35.89
N CYS A 314 2.57 6.25 34.82
CA CYS A 314 3.24 6.72 33.61
C CYS A 314 2.22 7.17 32.59
N ALA A 315 2.26 8.46 32.24
CA ALA A 315 1.45 9.02 31.16
C ALA A 315 2.38 9.72 30.16
N PHE A 316 2.26 9.37 28.89
CA PHE A 316 3.00 10.02 27.82
C PHE A 316 2.10 10.21 26.60
N GLY A 317 2.16 11.41 26.02
CA GLY A 317 1.67 11.67 24.66
C GLY A 317 2.75 11.36 23.65
N GLY A 318 2.46 11.56 22.37
CA GLY A 318 3.50 11.47 21.35
C GLY A 318 3.57 10.14 20.61
N VAL A 319 2.70 9.17 20.93
CA VAL A 319 2.63 7.93 20.15
C VAL A 319 2.04 8.21 18.78
N SER A 320 2.94 8.43 17.83
CA SER A 320 2.62 8.78 16.45
C SER A 320 2.33 7.51 15.65
N GLY A 321 1.38 7.58 14.72
CA GLY A 321 1.01 6.44 13.90
C GLY A 321 0.07 6.82 12.76
N ILE A 322 -0.25 5.84 11.93
CA ILE A 322 -1.23 5.97 10.85
C ILE A 322 -2.57 5.42 11.32
N ASN A 323 -3.62 6.21 11.16
CA ASN A 323 -5.02 5.86 11.47
C ASN A 323 -5.18 5.25 12.89
N LEU A 324 -4.46 5.80 13.87
CA LEU A 324 -4.61 5.39 15.26
C LEU A 324 -5.97 5.83 15.79
N ARG A 325 -6.59 5.01 16.64
CA ARG A 325 -7.93 5.28 17.16
C ARG A 325 -7.93 5.44 18.67
N ASP A 326 -8.86 6.26 19.15
CA ASP A 326 -9.22 6.26 20.55
C ASP A 326 -9.62 4.85 20.98
N SER A 327 -9.28 4.50 22.20
CA SER A 327 -9.43 3.16 22.78
C SER A 327 -8.41 2.11 22.35
N ASP A 328 -7.49 2.39 21.44
CA ASP A 328 -6.33 1.54 21.24
C ASP A 328 -5.55 1.37 22.57
N VAL A 329 -4.84 0.25 22.70
CA VAL A 329 -4.16 -0.09 23.96
C VAL A 329 -2.76 -0.61 23.71
N PHE A 330 -1.91 -0.40 24.70
CA PHE A 330 -0.51 -0.76 24.66
C PHE A 330 -0.15 -1.67 25.83
N ARG A 331 0.87 -2.49 25.63
CA ARG A 331 1.45 -3.34 26.67
C ARG A 331 2.97 -3.26 26.60
N ILE A 332 3.59 -3.21 27.78
CA ILE A 332 5.05 -3.25 27.89
C ILE A 332 5.48 -4.72 27.84
N MET A 333 6.36 -5.05 26.91
CA MET A 333 6.82 -6.42 26.66
C MET A 333 8.31 -6.41 26.29
N SER A 334 9.01 -7.51 26.52
CA SER A 334 10.40 -7.69 26.09
C SER A 334 10.52 -7.83 24.57
N VAL A 335 9.54 -8.49 23.95
CA VAL A 335 9.40 -8.69 22.50
C VAL A 335 7.91 -8.66 22.18
N CYS A 336 7.48 -7.94 21.13
CA CYS A 336 6.06 -7.89 20.77
C CYS A 336 5.54 -9.22 20.23
N GLY A 337 4.22 -9.41 20.31
CA GLY A 337 3.56 -10.63 19.85
C GLY A 337 3.92 -10.96 18.39
N GLN A 338 4.14 -12.23 18.09
CA GLN A 338 4.42 -12.71 16.71
C GLN A 338 5.72 -12.19 16.07
N ALA A 339 6.48 -11.32 16.73
CA ALA A 339 7.80 -10.92 16.26
C ALA A 339 8.79 -12.11 16.35
N PRO A 340 9.85 -12.15 15.52
CA PRO A 340 10.89 -13.18 15.63
C PRO A 340 11.43 -13.28 17.07
N GLY A 341 11.44 -14.49 17.64
CA GLY A 341 11.82 -14.72 19.04
C GLY A 341 10.67 -14.66 20.05
N PHE A 342 9.44 -14.36 19.62
CA PHE A 342 8.25 -14.49 20.46
C PHE A 342 7.90 -15.97 20.69
N ASP A 343 7.90 -16.42 21.94
CA ASP A 343 7.41 -17.75 22.31
C ASP A 343 5.88 -17.77 22.37
N SER A 344 5.27 -18.37 21.35
CA SER A 344 3.82 -18.55 21.23
C SER A 344 3.21 -19.45 22.32
N GLY A 345 4.05 -20.26 22.97
CA GLY A 345 3.69 -21.21 24.00
C GLY A 345 3.85 -20.66 25.41
N CYS A 346 3.88 -19.33 25.59
CA CYS A 346 4.10 -18.57 26.83
C CYS A 346 3.41 -19.17 28.09
N LEU A 347 3.97 -20.27 28.60
CA LEU A 347 3.54 -21.05 29.75
C LEU A 347 4.44 -20.63 30.92
N ALA A 348 4.26 -19.39 31.38
CA ALA A 348 4.94 -18.76 32.53
C ALA A 348 6.45 -18.41 32.34
N PRO A 349 7.05 -17.57 33.20
CA PRO A 349 6.90 -16.11 33.21
C PRO A 349 8.19 -15.38 32.77
N SER A 350 9.01 -15.95 31.89
CA SER A 350 10.41 -15.50 31.79
C SER A 350 10.80 -14.66 30.58
N TYR A 351 10.04 -14.66 29.46
CA TYR A 351 10.55 -13.98 28.26
C TYR A 351 9.55 -13.22 27.39
N CYS A 352 8.22 -13.37 27.54
CA CYS A 352 7.25 -12.57 26.77
C CYS A 352 6.31 -11.72 27.65
N GLU A 353 6.16 -12.07 28.94
CA GLU A 353 5.40 -11.27 29.90
C GLU A 353 6.33 -10.72 30.96
N ILE A 354 6.42 -9.40 31.03
CA ILE A 354 7.14 -8.74 32.12
C ILE A 354 6.24 -8.78 33.35
N PRO A 355 6.67 -9.36 34.49
CA PRO A 355 5.87 -9.38 35.70
C PRO A 355 5.41 -7.98 36.08
N GLY A 356 4.11 -7.82 36.32
CA GLY A 356 3.54 -6.52 36.67
C GLY A 356 3.27 -5.57 35.49
N ALA A 357 3.59 -5.94 34.24
CA ALA A 357 3.22 -5.20 33.04
C ALA A 357 1.79 -5.57 32.59
N ARG A 358 0.83 -4.68 32.90
CA ARG A 358 -0.56 -4.81 32.43
C ARG A 358 -0.79 -3.97 31.17
N VAL A 359 -1.96 -4.15 30.57
CA VAL A 359 -2.43 -3.34 29.45
C VAL A 359 -2.68 -1.91 29.93
N SER A 360 -2.35 -0.92 29.10
CA SER A 360 -2.61 0.49 29.37
C SER A 360 -4.11 0.76 29.53
N PHE A 361 -4.44 1.93 30.08
CA PHE A 361 -5.78 2.48 29.89
C PHE A 361 -6.04 2.74 28.39
N PRO A 362 -7.32 2.79 27.97
CA PRO A 362 -7.70 3.15 26.61
C PRO A 362 -7.05 4.48 26.22
N SER A 363 -6.33 4.51 25.11
CA SER A 363 -5.66 5.72 24.62
C SER A 363 -6.68 6.77 24.19
N THR A 364 -6.27 8.04 24.25
CA THR A 364 -7.07 9.18 23.81
C THR A 364 -6.23 10.10 22.93
N GLY A 365 -6.88 10.86 22.04
CA GLY A 365 -6.23 11.93 21.27
C GLY A 365 -6.23 11.72 19.75
N SER A 366 -6.92 10.70 19.24
CA SER A 366 -7.18 10.61 17.81
C SER A 366 -8.25 11.62 17.38
N GLY A 367 -8.01 12.33 16.28
CA GLY A 367 -9.02 13.14 15.59
C GLY A 367 -9.56 12.36 14.39
N TRP A 368 -10.88 12.24 14.27
CA TRP A 368 -11.51 11.62 13.10
C TRP A 368 -11.67 12.63 11.97
N VAL A 369 -11.03 12.36 10.83
CA VAL A 369 -11.32 13.03 9.54
C VAL A 369 -11.60 11.95 8.49
N GLY A 370 -12.20 12.26 7.35
CA GLY A 370 -12.59 11.26 6.32
C GLY A 370 -11.47 10.80 5.37
N GLU A 371 -10.19 11.04 5.69
CA GLU A 371 -9.05 10.69 4.83
C GLU A 371 -8.58 9.24 5.05
N ARG A 372 -8.08 8.59 3.99
CA ARG A 372 -7.64 7.18 4.00
C ARG A 372 -6.35 6.94 4.81
N MET A 373 -5.48 7.95 4.90
CA MET A 373 -4.25 7.90 5.68
C MET A 373 -4.12 9.15 6.53
N GLN A 374 -4.06 8.98 7.85
CA GLN A 374 -3.97 10.07 8.82
C GLN A 374 -2.83 9.84 9.77
N LEU A 375 -2.02 10.87 9.96
CA LEU A 375 -1.04 10.89 11.03
C LEU A 375 -1.74 11.32 12.31
N ASN A 376 -1.83 10.40 13.26
CA ASN A 376 -2.46 10.60 14.55
C ASN A 376 -1.42 10.50 15.66
N ASN A 377 -1.78 11.08 16.81
CA ASN A 377 -0.92 11.05 17.97
C ASN A 377 -1.75 10.67 19.20
N LEU A 378 -1.40 9.57 19.85
CA LEU A 378 -2.11 9.06 21.01
C LEU A 378 -1.40 9.44 22.32
N SER A 379 -2.22 9.70 23.33
CA SER A 379 -1.84 9.72 24.73
C SER A 379 -2.07 8.35 25.35
N VAL A 380 -1.02 7.81 25.98
CA VAL A 380 -1.01 6.49 26.62
C VAL A 380 -0.73 6.66 28.09
N THR A 381 -1.54 5.99 28.91
CA THR A 381 -1.41 6.02 30.37
C THR A 381 -1.40 4.62 30.95
N PHE A 382 -0.41 4.34 31.78
CA PHE A 382 -0.34 3.22 32.71
C PHE A 382 -0.49 3.76 34.13
N GLY A 383 -1.48 3.28 34.88
CA GLY A 383 -1.62 3.65 36.28
C GLY A 383 -0.60 2.92 37.17
N THR A 384 -0.55 3.30 38.45
CA THR A 384 0.39 2.72 39.42
C THR A 384 0.11 1.24 39.75
N GLY A 385 -1.08 0.74 39.44
CA GLY A 385 -1.44 -0.69 39.57
C GLY A 385 -1.11 -1.49 38.31
N GLU A 386 -1.03 -0.81 37.17
CA GLU A 386 -0.79 -1.34 35.84
C GLU A 386 0.70 -1.38 35.47
N LEU A 387 1.51 -0.51 36.09
CA LEU A 387 2.96 -0.45 35.96
C LEU A 387 3.65 -0.86 37.28
N GLN A 388 3.86 -2.17 37.45
CA GLN A 388 4.66 -2.73 38.55
C GLN A 388 5.95 -3.38 38.03
N VAL A 389 6.45 -2.85 36.92
CA VAL A 389 7.58 -3.37 36.16
C VAL A 389 8.90 -2.94 36.81
N ILE A 390 9.88 -3.85 36.77
CA ILE A 390 11.26 -3.54 37.18
C ILE A 390 11.91 -2.55 36.20
N HIS A 391 12.98 -1.88 36.63
CA HIS A 391 13.75 -1.00 35.76
C HIS A 391 14.27 -1.76 34.52
N GLY A 392 14.53 -1.03 33.42
CA GLY A 392 15.12 -1.60 32.22
C GLY A 392 14.56 -1.02 30.93
N GLU A 393 14.97 -1.62 29.82
CA GLU A 393 14.54 -1.26 28.47
C GLU A 393 13.61 -2.34 27.91
N PHE A 394 12.45 -1.91 27.45
CA PHE A 394 11.41 -2.81 26.93
C PHE A 394 10.82 -2.28 25.62
N ARG A 395 9.97 -3.08 24.99
CA ARG A 395 9.16 -2.70 23.84
C ARG A 395 7.78 -2.24 24.28
N LEU A 396 7.29 -1.21 23.60
CA LEU A 396 5.91 -0.77 23.70
C LEU A 396 5.12 -1.43 22.56
N CYS A 397 4.31 -2.42 22.89
CA CYS A 397 3.59 -3.23 21.91
C CYS A 397 2.13 -2.80 21.83
N TRP A 398 1.61 -2.66 20.62
CA TRP A 398 0.28 -2.11 20.35
C TRP A 398 -0.72 -3.17 19.91
N CYS A 399 -1.96 -2.96 20.32
CA CYS A 399 -3.13 -3.69 19.84
C CYS A 399 -4.25 -2.72 19.46
N GLY A 400 -4.76 -2.85 18.23
CA GLY A 400 -5.82 -2.02 17.66
C GLY A 400 -7.22 -2.33 18.20
N LYS A 401 -7.46 -2.07 19.49
CA LYS A 401 -8.78 -2.27 20.11
C LYS A 401 -9.86 -1.37 19.49
N GLY A 402 -9.51 -0.15 19.07
CA GLY A 402 -10.41 0.74 18.32
C GLY A 402 -10.81 0.21 16.94
N TRP A 403 -10.17 -0.87 16.49
CA TRP A 403 -10.45 -1.60 15.25
C TRP A 403 -11.19 -2.92 15.48
N GLY A 404 -11.66 -3.18 16.71
CA GLY A 404 -12.45 -4.37 17.06
C GLY A 404 -11.63 -5.57 17.52
N SER A 405 -10.31 -5.42 17.70
CA SER A 405 -9.50 -6.46 18.35
C SER A 405 -9.91 -6.64 19.83
N SER A 406 -9.89 -7.88 20.33
CA SER A 406 -10.16 -8.16 21.74
C SER A 406 -9.03 -7.70 22.67
N CYS A 407 -7.79 -7.64 22.17
CA CYS A 407 -6.58 -7.32 22.93
C CYS A 407 -6.49 -8.07 24.28
N ALA A 408 -6.89 -9.33 24.27
CA ALA A 408 -7.06 -10.16 25.46
C ALA A 408 -5.82 -11.02 25.71
N ALA A 409 -5.16 -11.46 24.64
CA ALA A 409 -3.98 -12.29 24.72
C ALA A 409 -2.73 -11.47 24.39
N THR A 410 -1.60 -11.86 24.97
CA THR A 410 -0.29 -11.24 24.74
C THR A 410 0.15 -11.28 23.27
N ARG A 411 -0.35 -12.26 22.50
CA ARG A 411 -0.14 -12.34 21.04
C ARG A 411 -0.87 -11.26 20.24
N ASP A 412 -1.90 -10.63 20.81
CA ASP A 412 -2.69 -9.58 20.14
C ASP A 412 -1.90 -8.25 20.06
N PHE A 413 -0.88 -8.10 20.91
CA PHE A 413 0.03 -6.95 20.97
C PHE A 413 1.21 -7.16 20.03
N ALA A 414 0.93 -7.31 18.74
CA ALA A 414 1.92 -7.77 17.76
C ALA A 414 2.78 -6.65 17.14
N VAL A 415 2.30 -5.41 17.19
CA VAL A 415 2.97 -4.30 16.51
C VAL A 415 3.88 -3.58 17.47
N ASP A 416 5.12 -3.36 17.05
CA ASP A 416 6.12 -2.66 17.81
C ASP A 416 6.01 -1.14 17.61
N ALA A 417 5.51 -0.44 18.62
CA ALA A 417 5.36 1.02 18.61
C ALA A 417 6.65 1.75 18.99
N GLY A 418 7.68 1.04 19.47
CA GLY A 418 8.92 1.65 19.92
C GLY A 418 9.46 1.06 21.22
N GLN A 419 10.42 1.75 21.80
CA GLN A 419 11.08 1.39 23.04
C GLN A 419 10.49 2.19 24.22
N ILE A 420 10.43 1.56 25.39
CA ILE A 420 10.09 2.23 26.64
C ILE A 420 11.14 1.90 27.70
N THR A 421 11.70 2.96 28.30
CA THR A 421 12.70 2.86 29.36
C THR A 421 12.03 3.08 30.70
N ILE A 422 12.11 2.09 31.58
CA ILE A 422 11.66 2.20 32.97
C ILE A 422 12.87 2.55 33.82
N ARG A 423 12.90 3.80 34.29
CA ARG A 423 13.93 4.32 35.19
C ARG A 423 13.73 3.79 36.60
N GLY A 424 14.85 3.55 37.27
CA GLY A 424 14.87 3.16 38.66
C GLY A 424 16.09 2.30 39.02
N PRO A 425 16.37 2.15 40.32
CA PRO A 425 17.44 1.30 40.81
C PRO A 425 17.11 -0.19 40.62
N LEU A 426 18.14 -1.02 40.50
CA LEU A 426 18.02 -2.47 40.62
C LEU A 426 17.58 -2.84 42.05
N GLY A 427 16.64 -3.78 42.17
CA GLY A 427 16.20 -4.28 43.48
C GLY A 427 17.28 -5.10 44.19
N ASN A 428 17.11 -5.33 45.50
CA ASN A 428 17.97 -6.19 46.31
C ASN A 428 19.47 -5.78 46.34
N GLN A 429 19.73 -4.47 46.36
CA GLN A 429 21.08 -3.92 46.51
C GLN A 429 21.34 -3.56 47.98
N ASP A 430 21.33 -4.57 48.86
CA ASP A 430 21.45 -4.36 50.31
C ASP A 430 22.74 -3.62 50.69
N ARG A 431 22.65 -2.78 51.73
CA ARG A 431 23.77 -2.00 52.27
C ARG A 431 23.68 -1.97 53.79
N THR A 432 24.84 -1.85 54.43
CA THR A 432 24.93 -1.79 55.89
C THR A 432 25.60 -0.47 56.29
N CYS A 433 24.97 0.22 57.23
CA CYS A 433 25.53 1.39 57.90
C CYS A 433 25.54 1.15 59.41
N PHE A 434 26.50 1.77 60.10
CA PHE A 434 26.64 1.66 61.54
C PHE A 434 25.96 2.84 62.24
N SER A 435 25.34 2.59 63.39
CA SER A 435 24.77 3.66 64.21
C SER A 435 25.86 4.64 64.66
N PHE A 436 25.52 5.93 64.68
CA PHE A 436 26.42 7.05 65.02
C PHE A 436 27.55 7.35 64.02
N GLU A 437 27.57 6.70 62.86
CA GLU A 437 28.52 7.00 61.77
C GLU A 437 27.80 7.63 60.57
N SER A 438 28.53 8.39 59.75
CA SER A 438 28.00 8.89 58.46
C SER A 438 27.73 7.71 57.52
N CYS A 439 26.55 7.67 56.90
CA CYS A 439 26.15 6.58 56.01
C CYS A 439 26.23 7.05 54.56
N THR A 440 27.19 6.51 53.80
CA THR A 440 27.28 6.73 52.34
C THR A 440 27.16 5.40 51.63
N ILE A 441 26.14 5.27 50.81
CA ILE A 441 25.92 4.15 49.92
C ILE A 441 26.48 4.51 48.55
N LYS A 442 27.33 3.64 48.02
CA LYS A 442 27.94 3.77 46.70
C LYS A 442 27.53 2.61 45.80
N ASP A 443 27.85 2.75 44.52
CA ASP A 443 27.71 1.71 43.51
C ASP A 443 26.27 1.19 43.41
N ILE A 444 25.28 2.09 43.53
CA ILE A 444 23.91 1.77 43.17
C ILE A 444 23.84 1.65 41.66
N THR A 445 23.35 0.49 41.22
CA THR A 445 23.10 0.19 39.82
C THR A 445 21.63 0.30 39.50
N GLY A 446 21.29 0.60 38.25
CA GLY A 446 19.92 0.80 37.82
C GLY A 446 19.87 1.30 36.38
N THR A 447 18.68 1.64 35.93
CA THR A 447 18.47 2.22 34.59
C THR A 447 18.04 3.67 34.74
N GLY A 448 18.70 4.58 34.02
CA GLY A 448 18.37 6.00 34.03
C GLY A 448 18.45 6.66 35.41
N LEU A 449 19.44 6.25 36.21
CA LEU A 449 19.84 6.95 37.43
C LEU A 449 20.53 8.26 37.04
N GLU A 450 20.27 9.33 37.78
CA GLU A 450 20.81 10.65 37.49
C GLU A 450 21.28 11.35 38.78
N SER A 451 22.32 12.19 38.65
CA SER A 451 22.72 13.05 39.77
C SER A 451 21.54 13.96 40.15
N GLY A 452 21.21 14.00 41.44
CA GLY A 452 20.00 14.67 41.92
C GLY A 452 18.90 13.73 42.43
N ASP A 453 18.93 12.44 42.06
CA ASP A 453 18.02 11.43 42.59
C ASP A 453 18.10 11.36 44.13
N ARG A 454 17.05 10.89 44.79
CA ARG A 454 17.04 10.76 46.26
C ARG A 454 16.51 9.41 46.71
N MET A 455 17.07 8.89 47.79
CA MET A 455 16.57 7.71 48.48
C MET A 455 15.96 8.07 49.82
N MET A 456 14.92 7.34 50.21
CA MET A 456 14.29 7.48 51.51
C MET A 456 14.30 6.13 52.24
N LEU A 457 14.82 6.11 53.46
CA LEU A 457 14.72 4.94 54.33
C LEU A 457 13.27 4.83 54.84
N LEU A 458 12.65 3.69 54.58
CA LEU A 458 11.27 3.38 54.95
C LEU A 458 11.19 1.94 55.43
N GLU A 459 10.19 1.63 56.27
CA GLU A 459 9.94 0.26 56.72
C GLU A 459 9.36 -0.61 55.61
N THR A 460 8.53 0.00 54.76
CA THR A 460 8.05 -0.60 53.52
C THR A 460 7.89 0.52 52.50
N CYS A 461 8.48 0.35 51.32
CA CYS A 461 8.32 1.31 50.23
C CYS A 461 6.83 1.43 49.83
N ARG A 462 6.42 2.58 49.30
CA ARG A 462 5.06 2.90 48.79
C ARG A 462 3.95 3.16 49.82
N THR A 463 3.94 2.54 50.99
CA THR A 463 2.89 2.78 52.01
C THR A 463 3.15 4.00 52.90
N GLY A 464 4.38 4.55 52.89
CA GLY A 464 4.73 5.77 53.63
C GLY A 464 4.70 5.63 55.15
N SER A 465 4.53 4.42 55.67
CA SER A 465 4.66 4.13 57.10
C SER A 465 6.15 4.07 57.46
N GLY A 466 6.59 5.04 58.26
CA GLY A 466 7.91 5.04 58.89
C GLY A 466 8.05 3.88 59.87
N VAL A 467 9.29 3.59 60.27
CA VAL A 467 9.66 2.41 61.05
C VAL A 467 8.92 2.34 62.39
N THR A 468 7.98 1.40 62.53
CA THR A 468 7.33 0.98 63.78
C THR A 468 8.15 -0.09 64.50
N ILE A 469 9.21 0.35 65.19
CA ILE A 469 9.73 -0.41 66.34
C ILE A 469 8.96 0.01 67.61
N THR A 470 8.29 -0.94 68.25
CA THR A 470 7.54 -0.81 69.51
C THR A 470 8.47 -0.58 70.73
N PRO A 471 7.96 -0.30 71.95
CA PRO A 471 7.19 0.87 72.37
C PRO A 471 7.96 1.55 73.52
N THR A 472 8.94 2.39 73.23
CA THR A 472 9.39 3.37 74.21
C THR A 472 9.96 4.57 73.46
N ILE A 473 9.35 5.73 73.70
CA ILE A 473 9.72 7.08 73.20
C ILE A 473 8.85 7.57 72.03
N LEU A 474 7.82 8.33 72.43
CA LEU A 474 7.17 9.48 71.80
C LEU A 474 7.13 9.53 70.26
N ILE A 475 6.00 9.10 69.71
CA ILE A 475 5.64 9.20 68.29
C ILE A 475 4.98 10.56 68.04
N ASP A 476 5.52 11.35 67.10
CA ASP A 476 4.75 12.37 66.38
C ASP A 476 4.18 11.71 65.10
N PHE A 477 2.86 11.56 65.06
CA PHE A 477 2.09 11.00 63.95
C PHE A 477 2.23 11.82 62.64
N ASN A 478 2.92 12.96 62.66
CA ASN A 478 3.18 13.79 61.48
C ASN A 478 4.55 13.56 60.83
N THR A 479 5.45 12.75 61.42
CA THR A 479 6.80 12.55 60.83
C THR A 479 6.87 11.27 59.99
N ARG A 480 6.93 11.43 58.66
CA ARG A 480 7.20 10.33 57.71
C ARG A 480 8.72 10.11 57.65
N GLY A 481 9.27 9.13 58.39
CA GLY A 481 10.71 8.84 58.33
C GLY A 481 11.26 7.93 59.45
N VAL A 482 12.58 7.72 59.47
CA VAL A 482 13.29 6.91 60.50
C VAL A 482 13.92 7.82 61.55
N LEU A 483 13.49 7.69 62.81
CA LEU A 483 14.02 8.49 63.92
C LEU A 483 15.52 8.21 64.12
N GLY A 484 16.33 9.26 64.28
CA GLY A 484 17.78 9.15 64.47
C GLY A 484 18.60 9.11 63.18
N MET A 485 17.95 9.01 62.01
CA MET A 485 18.63 9.22 60.71
C MET A 485 18.64 10.71 60.32
N PRO A 486 19.72 11.23 59.71
CA PRO A 486 19.74 12.57 59.13
C PRO A 486 18.57 12.78 58.18
N ASN A 487 17.97 13.98 58.22
CA ASN A 487 16.83 14.38 57.39
C ASN A 487 15.68 13.34 57.40
N PHE A 488 15.43 12.71 58.55
CA PHE A 488 14.41 11.68 58.76
C PHE A 488 14.52 10.49 57.79
N GLY A 489 15.72 10.20 57.29
CA GLY A 489 15.98 9.10 56.37
C GLY A 489 15.92 9.47 54.90
N MET A 490 15.71 10.74 54.51
CA MET A 490 15.87 11.20 53.14
C MET A 490 17.34 11.56 52.85
N SER A 491 17.90 11.02 51.77
CA SER A 491 19.29 11.27 51.39
C SER A 491 19.51 12.70 50.91
N GLU A 492 20.77 13.13 50.89
CA GLU A 492 21.20 14.21 50.02
C GLU A 492 20.98 13.83 48.53
N PRO A 493 20.94 14.82 47.60
CA PRO A 493 20.86 14.51 46.19
C PRO A 493 22.02 13.61 45.78
N ALA A 494 21.72 12.60 44.97
CA ALA A 494 22.70 11.64 44.51
C ALA A 494 23.82 12.30 43.71
N THR A 495 25.01 11.74 43.83
CA THR A 495 26.19 12.09 43.05
C THR A 495 26.63 10.88 42.22
N ASP A 496 27.67 11.04 41.40
CA ASP A 496 28.20 9.97 40.53
C ASP A 496 27.11 9.37 39.62
N ASP A 497 26.40 10.24 38.89
CA ASP A 497 25.32 9.87 37.97
C ASP A 497 24.20 9.04 38.62
N GLY A 498 23.86 9.40 39.87
CA GLY A 498 22.79 8.72 40.62
C GLY A 498 23.23 7.43 41.31
N ALA A 499 24.53 7.11 41.33
CA ALA A 499 25.05 5.88 41.94
C ALA A 499 25.42 6.02 43.42
N THR A 500 25.63 7.25 43.93
CA THR A 500 26.08 7.51 45.30
C THR A 500 25.08 8.34 46.08
N PHE A 501 24.61 7.82 47.23
CA PHE A 501 23.67 8.47 48.14
C PHE A 501 24.27 8.58 49.54
N SER A 502 24.14 9.73 50.19
CA SER A 502 24.67 9.97 51.54
C SER A 502 23.61 10.51 52.49
N TRP A 503 23.69 10.07 53.75
CA TRP A 503 22.92 10.58 54.87
C TRP A 503 23.88 11.12 55.93
N GLY A 504 23.80 12.43 56.15
CA GLY A 504 24.73 13.17 57.01
C GLY A 504 26.03 13.47 56.29
N SER A 505 26.22 14.73 55.88
CA SER A 505 27.54 15.22 55.52
C SER A 505 28.46 15.16 56.74
N ALA A 506 29.72 14.84 56.54
CA ALA A 506 30.74 15.15 57.53
C ALA A 506 30.67 16.66 57.88
N ALA A 507 30.61 16.95 59.18
CA ALA A 507 30.72 18.25 59.86
C ALA A 507 29.55 19.27 59.71
N VAL A 508 28.89 19.54 60.85
CA VAL A 508 28.64 20.92 61.31
C VAL A 508 29.93 21.43 61.94
#